data_AF-A0A6C0AK96-F1
#
_entry.id   AF-A0A6C0AK96-F1
#
_cell.length_a   1.000
_cell.length_b   1.000
_cell.length_c   1.000
_cell.angle_alpha   90.00
_cell.angle_beta   90.00
_cell.angle_gamma   90.00
#
_symmetry.space_group_name_H-M   'P 1'
#
loop_
_entity.id
_entity.type
_entity.pdbx_description
1 polymer ?
#
loop_
_entity_poly.entity_id
_entity_poly.type
_entity_poly.pdbx_seq_one_letter_code
_entity_poly.pdbx_strand_id
1 'polypeptide(L)'
;MNKYLLIFLTVLPVVLCEPVEKIPCTYPESRAICVCPGDCLTQYNNNSYCKLKECYKWDNKCISTGESYYTTLIFNVLPPTAIIGIGDLIMKRLDLFAISLSTSLGGCIFMLCSSCCCGYYTAKKNDRHEGELVEKVSRCYVKYGGITWLLIMVFWWGYRIYFIATNQWLDGNGCKLSK
;
A
#
# COMPACT_ATOMS: atom_id res chain seq x y z
N MET A 1 -6.70 25.61 -16.82
CA MET A 1 -6.81 24.69 -15.66
C MET A 1 -8.29 24.50 -15.36
N ASN A 2 -8.81 23.29 -15.56
CA ASN A 2 -10.25 23.04 -15.73
C ASN A 2 -10.98 23.11 -14.39
N LYS A 3 -12.02 23.95 -14.25
CA LYS A 3 -12.79 24.17 -13.00
C LYS A 3 -13.44 22.88 -12.45
N TYR A 4 -13.61 21.87 -13.30
CA TYR A 4 -14.14 20.56 -12.93
C TYR A 4 -13.16 19.69 -12.11
N LEU A 5 -11.85 19.95 -12.20
CA LEU A 5 -10.84 19.18 -11.47
C LEU A 5 -10.81 19.54 -9.97
N LEU A 6 -11.17 20.78 -9.62
CA LEU A 6 -11.26 21.25 -8.24
C LEU A 6 -12.50 20.73 -7.52
N ILE A 7 -13.60 20.51 -8.24
CA ILE A 7 -14.84 19.94 -7.68
C ILE A 7 -14.64 18.44 -7.34
N PHE A 8 -13.82 17.72 -8.11
CA PHE A 8 -13.50 16.32 -7.81
C PHE A 8 -12.64 16.15 -6.54
N LEU A 9 -11.86 17.17 -6.16
CA LEU A 9 -11.00 17.16 -4.97
C LEU A 9 -11.71 17.59 -3.69
N THR A 10 -12.90 18.19 -3.75
CA THR A 10 -13.63 18.67 -2.58
C THR A 10 -14.81 17.79 -2.15
N VAL A 11 -15.11 16.69 -2.87
CA VAL A 11 -16.33 15.88 -2.64
C VAL A 11 -16.04 14.51 -1.97
N LEU A 12 -14.79 14.12 -1.76
CA LEU A 12 -14.43 13.01 -0.87
C LEU A 12 -13.61 13.57 0.29
N PRO A 13 -14.17 13.64 1.52
CA PRO A 13 -14.63 12.44 2.20
C PRO A 13 -16.07 12.60 2.69
N VAL A 14 -16.98 11.83 2.11
CA VAL A 14 -18.11 11.33 2.91
C VAL A 14 -17.49 10.40 3.93
N VAL A 15 -17.14 10.95 5.09
CA VAL A 15 -16.94 10.19 6.31
C VAL A 15 -18.26 9.49 6.54
N LEU A 16 -18.34 8.22 6.12
CA LEU A 16 -19.36 7.30 6.58
C LEU A 16 -19.14 7.17 8.09
N CYS A 17 -19.80 8.06 8.84
CA CYS A 17 -20.02 7.86 10.26
C CYS A 17 -20.98 6.68 10.34
N GLU A 18 -20.44 5.46 10.37
CA GLU A 18 -21.25 4.28 10.68
C GLU A 18 -21.96 4.56 12.01
N PRO A 19 -23.27 4.27 12.12
CA PRO A 19 -23.99 4.45 13.36
C PRO A 19 -23.26 3.66 14.45
N VAL A 20 -22.87 4.34 15.53
CA VAL A 20 -22.21 3.68 16.66
C VAL A 20 -23.19 2.67 17.22
N GLU A 21 -22.98 1.41 16.88
CA GLU A 21 -23.81 0.30 17.33
C GLU A 21 -23.62 0.16 18.85
N LYS A 22 -24.65 0.56 19.60
CA LYS A 22 -24.63 0.52 21.06
C LYS A 22 -25.02 -0.87 21.50
N ILE A 23 -24.03 -1.67 21.89
CA ILE A 23 -24.26 -3.05 22.35
C ILE A 23 -24.54 -3.01 23.85
N PRO A 24 -25.69 -3.57 24.31
CA PRO A 24 -26.01 -3.60 25.73
C PRO A 24 -25.02 -4.50 26.47
N CYS A 25 -24.63 -4.09 27.67
CA CYS A 25 -23.67 -4.80 28.50
C CYS A 25 -24.37 -5.56 29.64
N THR A 26 -23.76 -6.62 30.15
CA THR A 26 -24.28 -7.41 31.28
C THR A 26 -23.63 -6.95 32.58
N TYR A 27 -24.47 -6.66 33.59
CA TYR A 27 -24.02 -6.39 34.95
C TYR A 27 -23.99 -7.70 35.73
N PRO A 28 -22.81 -8.24 36.09
CA PRO A 28 -22.75 -9.37 37.00
C PRO A 28 -23.24 -8.93 38.39
N GLU A 29 -24.02 -9.78 39.06
CA GLU A 29 -24.70 -9.48 40.35
C GLU A 29 -23.76 -9.00 41.48
N SER A 30 -22.44 -9.13 41.31
CA SER A 30 -21.41 -8.80 42.30
C SER A 30 -20.53 -7.59 41.97
N ARG A 31 -20.74 -6.86 40.86
CA ARG A 31 -19.90 -5.68 40.50
C ARG A 31 -20.69 -4.51 39.92
N ALA A 32 -20.29 -3.29 40.30
CA ALA A 32 -20.78 -2.03 39.70
C ALA A 32 -20.20 -1.73 38.30
N ILE A 33 -19.46 -2.68 37.71
CA ILE A 33 -18.76 -2.52 36.42
C ILE A 33 -19.45 -3.39 35.39
N CYS A 34 -19.81 -2.79 34.25
CA CYS A 34 -20.49 -3.52 33.20
C CYS A 34 -19.51 -4.33 32.36
N VAL A 35 -19.82 -5.60 32.10
CA VAL A 35 -18.98 -6.49 31.31
C VAL A 35 -19.51 -6.54 29.88
N CYS A 36 -18.66 -6.21 28.91
CA CYS A 36 -19.01 -6.30 27.50
C CYS A 36 -18.93 -7.76 27.02
N PRO A 37 -19.85 -8.20 26.13
CA PRO A 37 -19.93 -9.60 25.70
C PRO A 37 -18.76 -10.05 24.79
N GLY A 38 -17.81 -9.17 24.42
CA GLY A 38 -16.64 -9.55 23.64
C GLY A 38 -15.45 -8.61 23.79
N ASP A 39 -14.25 -9.13 23.53
CA ASP A 39 -12.96 -8.45 23.77
C ASP A 39 -12.72 -7.21 22.88
N CYS A 40 -13.44 -7.11 21.77
CA CYS A 40 -13.42 -5.96 20.85
C CYS A 40 -14.31 -4.80 21.33
N LEU A 41 -14.94 -4.92 22.50
CA LEU A 41 -15.83 -3.92 23.06
C LEU A 41 -15.23 -3.32 24.33
N THR A 42 -15.43 -2.02 24.53
CA THR A 42 -15.02 -1.29 25.74
C THR A 42 -16.22 -0.57 26.33
N GLN A 43 -16.33 -0.56 27.66
CA GLN A 43 -17.41 0.16 28.34
C GLN A 43 -17.31 1.66 28.05
N TYR A 44 -18.41 2.26 27.62
CA TYR A 44 -18.46 3.69 27.33
C TYR A 44 -18.82 4.48 28.59
N ASN A 45 -17.89 5.29 29.10
CA ASN A 45 -18.09 6.23 30.21
C ASN A 45 -18.85 5.65 31.43
N ASN A 46 -18.53 4.42 31.85
CA ASN A 46 -19.21 3.70 32.95
C ASN A 46 -20.74 3.52 32.80
N ASN A 47 -21.29 3.65 31.59
CA ASN A 47 -22.71 3.43 31.31
C ASN A 47 -23.02 1.95 31.02
N SER A 48 -24.31 1.68 30.77
CA SER A 48 -24.89 0.38 30.40
C SER A 48 -24.66 -0.02 28.93
N TYR A 49 -23.69 0.61 28.26
CA TYR A 49 -23.41 0.39 26.84
C TYR A 49 -21.91 0.17 26.58
N CYS A 50 -21.65 -0.70 25.62
CA CYS A 50 -20.33 -0.95 25.08
C CYS A 50 -20.14 -0.24 23.75
N LYS A 51 -18.94 0.31 23.55
CA LYS A 51 -18.48 0.85 22.26
C LYS A 51 -17.46 -0.10 21.67
N LEU A 52 -17.53 -0.26 20.35
CA LEU A 52 -16.57 -1.02 19.56
C LEU A 52 -15.18 -0.36 19.58
N LYS A 53 -14.14 -1.16 19.77
CA LYS A 53 -12.75 -0.74 19.56
C LYS A 53 -12.53 -0.46 18.07
N GLU A 54 -11.68 0.51 17.77
CA GLU A 54 -11.22 0.74 16.40
C GLU A 54 -10.66 -0.56 15.81
N CYS A 55 -10.92 -0.81 14.53
CA CYS A 55 -10.49 -1.98 13.76
C CYS A 55 -11.21 -3.31 14.04
N TYR A 56 -12.37 -3.25 14.67
CA TYR A 56 -13.23 -4.42 14.88
C TYR A 56 -14.65 -4.16 14.42
N LYS A 57 -15.35 -5.22 14.03
CA LYS A 57 -16.78 -5.27 13.74
C LYS A 57 -17.45 -6.26 14.68
N TRP A 58 -18.68 -5.96 15.07
CA TRP A 58 -19.51 -6.86 15.87
C TRP A 58 -20.52 -7.58 14.99
N ASP A 59 -20.42 -8.91 14.91
CA ASP A 59 -21.40 -9.77 14.23
C ASP A 59 -21.58 -11.06 15.04
N ASN A 60 -22.19 -10.94 16.22
CA ASN A 60 -22.28 -11.96 17.29
C ASN A 60 -20.93 -12.50 17.82
N LYS A 61 -19.82 -12.13 17.18
CA LYS A 61 -18.43 -12.36 17.54
C LYS A 61 -17.63 -11.12 17.15
N CYS A 62 -16.49 -10.95 17.81
CA CYS A 62 -15.51 -9.93 17.45
C CYS A 62 -14.77 -10.34 16.18
N ILE A 63 -15.00 -9.60 15.09
CA ILE A 63 -14.32 -9.81 13.81
C ILE A 63 -13.38 -8.63 13.57
N SER A 64 -12.12 -8.89 13.20
CA SER A 64 -11.20 -7.81 12.81
C SER A 64 -11.64 -7.24 11.46
N THR A 65 -11.74 -5.91 11.35
CA THR A 65 -12.02 -5.24 10.06
C THR A 65 -10.79 -5.09 9.19
N GLY A 66 -9.60 -5.41 9.73
CA GLY A 66 -8.35 -5.36 8.99
C GLY A 66 -8.35 -6.28 7.77
N GLU A 67 -7.73 -5.83 6.69
CA GLU A 67 -7.57 -6.64 5.46
C GLU A 67 -6.80 -7.95 5.73
N SER A 68 -7.04 -8.96 4.88
CA SER A 68 -6.49 -10.32 5.07
C SER A 68 -4.96 -10.36 4.90
N TYR A 69 -4.27 -10.73 5.99
CA TYR A 69 -2.83 -10.95 6.03
C TYR A 69 -2.37 -11.97 4.99
N TYR A 70 -3.03 -13.12 4.92
CA TYR A 70 -2.61 -14.22 4.05
C TYR A 70 -2.75 -13.85 2.58
N THR A 71 -3.85 -13.21 2.21
CA THR A 71 -4.08 -12.77 0.82
C THR A 71 -3.00 -11.77 0.42
N THR A 72 -2.78 -10.75 1.24
CA THR A 72 -1.73 -9.75 1.04
C THR A 72 -0.34 -10.37 0.92
N LEU A 73 0.00 -11.31 1.79
CA LEU A 73 1.31 -11.97 1.77
C LEU A 73 1.50 -12.78 0.48
N ILE A 74 0.50 -13.57 0.07
CA ILE A 74 0.57 -14.41 -1.14
C ILE A 74 0.86 -13.55 -2.37
N PHE A 75 0.12 -12.45 -2.55
CA PHE A 75 0.32 -11.57 -3.71
C PHE A 75 1.63 -10.76 -3.64
N ASN A 76 2.23 -10.65 -2.46
CA ASN A 76 3.54 -10.02 -2.29
C ASN A 76 4.71 -11.01 -2.40
N VAL A 77 4.49 -12.31 -2.25
CA VAL A 77 5.52 -13.34 -2.45
C VAL A 77 5.60 -13.76 -3.93
N LEU A 78 4.52 -13.62 -4.68
CA LEU A 78 4.52 -13.90 -6.12
C LEU A 78 5.23 -12.77 -6.89
N PRO A 79 6.34 -13.05 -7.61
CA PRO A 79 7.16 -12.01 -8.24
C PRO A 79 6.40 -11.05 -9.17
N PRO A 80 5.55 -11.50 -10.13
CA PRO A 80 4.90 -10.57 -11.06
C PRO A 80 3.88 -9.67 -10.34
N THR A 81 3.18 -10.19 -9.34
CA THR A 81 2.15 -9.43 -8.60
C THR A 81 2.78 -8.50 -7.57
N ALA A 82 3.92 -8.89 -7.00
CA ALA A 82 4.68 -8.09 -6.06
C ALA A 82 5.34 -6.89 -6.73
N ILE A 83 5.93 -7.08 -7.91
CA ILE A 83 6.56 -6.01 -8.70
C ILE A 83 5.57 -4.88 -9.02
N ILE A 84 4.32 -5.23 -9.33
CA ILE A 84 3.27 -4.27 -9.68
C ILE A 84 2.60 -3.68 -8.41
N GLY A 85 2.77 -4.33 -7.25
CA GLY A 85 2.20 -3.88 -5.98
C GLY A 85 0.76 -4.34 -5.73
N ILE A 86 0.29 -5.41 -6.37
CA ILE A 86 -1.11 -5.88 -6.23
C ILE A 86 -1.47 -6.20 -4.78
N GLY A 87 -0.53 -6.74 -4.00
CA GLY A 87 -0.76 -7.00 -2.59
C GLY A 87 -0.99 -5.72 -1.76
N ASP A 88 -0.38 -4.59 -2.16
CA ASP A 88 -0.64 -3.28 -1.51
C ASP A 88 -2.03 -2.75 -1.87
N LEU A 89 -2.48 -2.99 -3.10
CA LEU A 89 -3.84 -2.65 -3.52
C LEU A 89 -4.89 -3.43 -2.70
N ILE A 90 -4.62 -4.70 -2.41
CA ILE A 90 -5.48 -5.54 -1.56
C ILE A 90 -5.50 -5.04 -0.12
N MET A 91 -4.36 -4.54 0.39
CA MET A 91 -4.30 -3.84 1.67
C MET A 91 -4.98 -2.46 1.64
N LYS A 92 -5.54 -2.02 0.51
CA LYS A 92 -6.06 -0.67 0.26
C LYS A 92 -5.01 0.44 0.49
N ARG A 93 -3.72 0.11 0.37
CA ARG A 93 -2.59 1.03 0.48
C ARG A 93 -2.19 1.54 -0.90
N LEU A 94 -2.98 2.49 -1.41
CA LEU A 94 -2.76 3.11 -2.71
C LEU A 94 -1.44 3.89 -2.80
N ASP A 95 -0.95 4.39 -1.67
CA ASP A 95 0.36 5.01 -1.54
C ASP A 95 1.50 4.04 -1.89
N LEU A 96 1.48 2.85 -1.29
CA LEU A 96 2.47 1.80 -1.52
C LEU A 96 2.34 1.20 -2.93
N PHE A 97 1.10 1.01 -3.39
CA PHE A 97 0.81 0.59 -4.76
C PHE A 97 1.40 1.58 -5.78
N ALA A 98 1.18 2.88 -5.60
CA ALA A 98 1.69 3.92 -6.50
C ALA A 98 3.23 3.93 -6.55
N ILE A 99 3.90 3.76 -5.41
CA ILE A 99 5.37 3.65 -5.35
C ILE A 99 5.86 2.42 -6.11
N SER A 100 5.24 1.26 -5.87
CA SER A 100 5.60 0.00 -6.55
C SER A 100 5.38 0.10 -8.07
N LEU A 101 4.26 0.68 -8.50
CA LEU A 101 3.94 0.90 -9.91
C LEU A 101 4.89 1.91 -10.57
N SER A 102 5.19 3.02 -9.89
CA SER A 102 6.12 4.04 -10.37
C SER A 102 7.54 3.50 -10.49
N THR A 103 8.00 2.71 -9.52
CA THR A 103 9.35 2.13 -9.55
C THR A 103 9.48 1.06 -10.63
N SER A 104 8.44 0.23 -10.82
CA SER A 104 8.43 -0.82 -11.83
C SER A 104 8.28 -0.28 -13.25
N LEU A 105 7.13 0.30 -13.58
CA LEU A 105 6.82 0.80 -14.91
C LEU A 105 7.54 2.12 -15.21
N GLY A 106 7.54 3.05 -14.26
CA GLY A 106 8.23 4.33 -14.43
C GLY A 106 9.74 4.17 -14.55
N GLY A 107 10.35 3.26 -13.79
CA GLY A 107 11.77 2.93 -13.90
C GLY A 107 12.15 2.37 -15.28
N CYS A 108 11.38 1.41 -15.79
CA CYS A 108 11.58 0.87 -17.13
C CYS A 108 11.44 1.93 -18.22
N ILE A 109 10.37 2.74 -18.18
CA ILE A 109 10.12 3.82 -19.16
C ILE A 109 11.24 4.85 -19.09
N PHE A 110 11.64 5.27 -17.88
CA PHE A 110 12.70 6.24 -17.68
C PHE A 110 14.03 5.75 -18.28
N MET A 111 14.40 4.48 -18.06
CA MET A 111 15.62 3.90 -18.63
C MET A 111 15.59 3.86 -20.16
N LEU A 112 14.46 3.47 -20.76
CA LEU A 112 14.31 3.45 -22.22
C LEU A 112 14.37 4.86 -22.81
N CYS A 113 13.62 5.81 -22.26
CA CYS A 113 13.60 7.19 -22.75
C CYS A 113 14.96 7.88 -22.57
N SER A 114 15.61 7.72 -21.42
CA SER A 114 16.93 8.31 -21.17
C SER A 114 18.01 7.73 -22.07
N SER A 115 17.99 6.41 -22.36
CA SER A 115 18.92 5.81 -23.32
C SER A 115 18.76 6.37 -24.74
N CYS A 116 17.53 6.65 -25.17
CA CYS A 116 17.24 7.20 -26.50
C CYS A 116 17.64 8.68 -26.59
N CYS A 117 17.28 9.49 -25.59
CA CYS A 117 17.57 10.92 -25.56
C CYS A 117 19.06 11.21 -25.38
N CYS A 118 19.74 10.54 -24.44
CA CYS A 118 21.17 10.71 -24.24
C CYS A 118 21.93 10.23 -25.48
N GLY A 119 21.57 9.07 -26.03
CA GLY A 119 22.14 8.53 -27.26
C GLY A 119 22.08 9.53 -28.41
N TYR A 120 20.88 10.07 -28.70
CA TYR A 120 20.67 11.08 -29.74
C TYR A 120 21.50 12.36 -29.53
N TYR A 121 21.57 12.87 -28.29
CA TYR A 121 22.32 14.10 -27.99
C TYR A 121 23.84 13.93 -28.13
N THR A 122 24.39 12.78 -27.73
CA THR A 122 25.81 12.45 -27.97
C THR A 122 26.10 12.17 -29.44
N ALA A 123 25.17 11.56 -30.18
CA ALA A 123 25.31 11.32 -31.62
C ALA A 123 25.48 12.64 -32.39
N LYS A 124 24.56 13.57 -32.14
CA LYS A 124 24.48 14.88 -32.80
C LYS A 124 25.69 15.79 -32.54
N LYS A 125 26.44 15.55 -31.45
CA LYS A 125 27.60 16.38 -31.08
C LYS A 125 28.92 15.88 -31.69
N ASN A 126 28.99 14.62 -32.14
CA ASN A 126 30.21 13.97 -32.62
C ASN A 126 30.00 13.44 -34.06
N ASP A 127 29.97 14.35 -35.04
CA ASP A 127 29.70 14.13 -36.48
C ASP A 127 30.76 13.29 -37.25
N ARG A 128 31.33 12.21 -36.69
CA ARG A 128 32.26 11.36 -37.46
C ARG A 128 31.99 9.87 -37.45
N HIS A 129 31.39 9.30 -36.39
CA HIS A 129 30.98 7.88 -36.31
C HIS A 129 29.68 7.74 -35.52
N GLU A 130 28.58 8.22 -36.10
CA GLU A 130 27.27 8.43 -35.45
C GLU A 130 26.66 7.18 -34.79
N GLY A 131 26.91 5.98 -35.31
CA GLY A 131 26.29 4.75 -34.79
C GLY A 131 27.04 4.09 -33.63
N GLU A 132 28.36 3.96 -33.73
CA GLU A 132 29.12 3.03 -32.89
C GLU A 132 29.36 3.55 -31.46
N LEU A 133 29.56 4.87 -31.31
CA LEU A 133 29.73 5.50 -30.00
C LEU A 133 28.41 5.53 -29.22
N VAL A 134 27.30 5.81 -29.91
CA VAL A 134 25.94 5.84 -29.36
C VAL A 134 25.52 4.46 -28.88
N GLU A 135 25.81 3.43 -29.67
CA GLU A 135 25.51 2.05 -29.31
C GLU A 135 26.31 1.60 -28.08
N LYS A 136 27.62 1.93 -27.99
CA LYS A 136 28.44 1.59 -26.82
C LYS A 136 27.97 2.30 -25.54
N VAL A 137 27.67 3.59 -25.60
CA VAL A 137 27.21 4.37 -24.43
C VAL A 137 25.82 3.93 -23.98
N SER A 138 24.87 3.76 -24.90
CA SER A 138 23.51 3.30 -24.58
C SER A 138 23.51 1.87 -24.01
N ARG A 139 24.30 0.95 -24.59
CA ARG A 139 24.41 -0.43 -24.10
C ARG A 139 25.05 -0.47 -22.70
N CYS A 140 26.04 0.37 -22.44
CA CYS A 140 26.65 0.54 -21.13
C CYS A 140 25.63 1.05 -20.10
N TYR A 141 24.91 2.12 -20.43
CA TYR A 141 23.89 2.72 -19.57
C TYR A 141 22.73 1.76 -19.28
N VAL A 142 22.18 1.10 -20.30
CA VAL A 142 21.10 0.12 -20.12
C VAL A 142 21.57 -1.07 -19.30
N LYS A 143 22.82 -1.53 -19.48
CA LYS A 143 23.38 -2.64 -18.69
C LYS A 143 23.54 -2.26 -17.21
N TYR A 144 24.25 -1.18 -16.89
CA TYR A 144 24.49 -0.79 -15.50
C TYR A 144 23.26 -0.20 -14.82
N GLY A 145 22.45 0.57 -15.55
CA GLY A 145 21.17 1.08 -15.11
C GLY A 145 20.18 -0.05 -14.85
N GLY A 146 20.09 -1.03 -15.75
CA GLY A 146 19.26 -2.22 -15.58
C GLY A 146 19.67 -3.06 -14.38
N ILE A 147 20.97 -3.29 -14.16
CA ILE A 147 21.47 -3.98 -12.96
C ILE A 147 21.11 -3.21 -11.70
N THR A 148 21.31 -1.89 -11.68
CA THR A 148 20.99 -1.05 -10.51
C THR A 148 19.49 -1.06 -10.22
N TRP A 149 18.66 -0.96 -11.26
CA TRP A 149 17.20 -1.04 -11.13
C TRP A 149 16.75 -2.41 -10.60
N LEU A 150 17.32 -3.50 -11.10
CA LEU A 150 17.05 -4.84 -10.57
C LEU A 150 17.40 -4.95 -9.09
N LEU A 151 18.55 -4.43 -8.66
CA LEU A 151 18.92 -4.43 -7.25
C LEU A 151 17.91 -3.64 -6.40
N ILE A 152 17.52 -2.44 -6.84
CA ILE A 152 16.50 -1.63 -6.15
C ILE A 152 15.18 -2.40 -6.03
N MET A 153 14.75 -3.09 -7.09
CA MET A 153 13.53 -3.89 -7.07
C MET A 153 13.61 -5.05 -6.08
N VAL A 154 14.75 -5.75 -6.01
CA VAL A 154 14.96 -6.83 -5.04
C VAL A 154 14.95 -6.30 -3.61
N PHE A 155 15.63 -5.18 -3.33
CA PHE A 155 15.65 -4.56 -2.01
C PHE A 155 14.25 -4.08 -1.59
N TRP A 156 13.53 -3.40 -2.49
CA TRP A 156 12.16 -2.95 -2.25
C TRP A 156 11.24 -4.13 -1.98
N TRP A 157 11.34 -5.19 -2.77
CA TRP A 157 10.53 -6.39 -2.63
C TRP A 157 10.79 -7.11 -1.29
N GLY A 158 12.06 -7.32 -0.92
CA GLY A 158 12.44 -7.94 0.35
C GLY A 158 11.98 -7.10 1.56
N TYR A 159 12.14 -5.79 1.50
CA TYR A 159 11.65 -4.85 2.52
C TYR A 159 10.13 -5.01 2.72
N ARG A 160 9.35 -5.07 1.63
CA ARG A 160 7.89 -5.23 1.71
C ARG A 160 7.48 -6.56 2.34
N ILE A 161 8.07 -7.67 1.91
CA ILE A 161 7.78 -8.99 2.51
C ILE A 161 8.09 -8.98 4.00
N TYR A 162 9.23 -8.41 4.42
CA TYR A 162 9.62 -8.34 5.83
C TYR A 162 8.60 -7.58 6.69
N PHE A 163 8.15 -6.41 6.25
CA PHE A 163 7.19 -5.60 6.99
C PHE A 163 5.79 -6.21 7.06
N ILE A 164 5.36 -6.86 5.98
CA ILE A 164 4.10 -7.61 5.97
C ILE A 164 4.23 -8.79 6.93
N ALA A 165 5.29 -9.60 6.82
CA ALA A 165 5.49 -10.79 7.65
C ALA A 165 5.58 -10.49 9.16
N THR A 166 6.14 -9.34 9.53
CA THR A 166 6.20 -8.87 10.93
C THR A 166 4.90 -8.23 11.41
N ASN A 167 3.86 -8.15 10.57
CA ASN A 167 2.57 -7.51 10.82
C ASN A 167 2.70 -6.08 11.38
N GLN A 168 3.73 -5.36 10.90
CA GLN A 168 3.99 -3.97 11.27
C GLN A 168 3.23 -3.00 10.36
N TRP A 169 2.80 -3.45 9.19
CA TRP A 169 2.00 -2.64 8.29
C TRP A 169 0.52 -2.57 8.70
N LEU A 170 0.00 -1.36 8.59
CA LEU A 170 -1.41 -1.05 8.69
C LEU A 170 -2.02 -1.07 7.28
N ASP A 171 -3.26 -1.53 7.20
CA ASP A 171 -4.08 -1.42 6.00
C ASP A 171 -4.46 0.06 5.72
N GLY A 172 -5.17 0.30 4.62
CA GLY A 172 -5.63 1.64 4.23
C GLY A 172 -6.55 2.33 5.25
N ASN A 173 -7.11 1.57 6.20
CA ASN A 173 -7.97 2.09 7.27
C ASN A 173 -7.22 2.31 8.59
N GLY A 174 -5.89 2.09 8.62
CA GLY A 174 -5.06 2.24 9.82
C GLY A 174 -5.11 1.04 10.76
N CYS A 175 -5.66 -0.09 10.31
CA CYS A 175 -5.83 -1.31 11.08
C CYS A 175 -4.73 -2.33 10.78
N LYS A 176 -4.36 -3.14 11.78
CA LYS A 176 -3.44 -4.26 11.55
C LYS A 176 -4.13 -5.31 10.68
N LEU A 177 -3.34 -6.02 9.87
CA LEU A 177 -3.85 -7.10 9.04
C LEU A 177 -4.46 -8.20 9.92
N SER A 178 -5.63 -8.67 9.50
CA SER A 178 -6.33 -9.78 10.14
C SER A 178 -5.71 -11.10 9.70
N LYS A 179 -5.53 -12.03 10.64
CA LYS A 179 -5.10 -13.40 10.35
C LYS A 179 -6.29 -14.23 9.91
#